data_AF-A0A0B6XXV8-F1
#
_entry.id   AF-A0A0B6XXV8-F1
#
_cell.length_a   1.000
_cell.length_b   1.000
_cell.length_c   1.000
_cell.angle_alpha   90.00
_cell.angle_beta   90.00
_cell.angle_gamma   90.00
#
_symmetry.space_group_name_H-M   'P 1'
#
loop_
_entity.id
_entity.type
_entity.pdbx_description
1 polymer ?
#
loop_
_entity_poly.entity_id
_entity_poly.type
_entity_poly.pdbx_seq_one_letter_code
_entity_poly.pdbx_strand_id
1 'polypeptide(L)'
;ESNFIGKQVLWTIFIMSRLYDTVEPSVIDEAMLHTAVEEQGPKDEAGKIAKQEGIEFSDVLSLRIDFKNILKIDNLWEFTSLTKLQLDNNIIEHIEGLDELVNLVWLDLSFNNIEVIEGLTKLTK
;
A
#
# COMPACT_ATOMS: atom_id res chain seq x y z
N GLU A 1 19.24 17.23 41.99
CA GLU A 1 19.49 15.84 41.55
C GLU A 1 18.23 14.99 41.38
N SER A 2 17.02 15.56 41.51
CA SER A 2 15.75 14.80 41.56
C SER A 2 15.13 14.42 40.20
N ASN A 3 15.81 14.64 39.07
CA ASN A 3 15.25 14.44 37.71
C ASN A 3 15.97 13.39 36.87
N PHE A 4 16.97 12.69 37.43
CA PHE A 4 17.77 11.72 36.69
C PHE A 4 17.03 10.38 36.51
N ILE A 5 16.38 9.90 37.57
CA ILE A 5 15.65 8.62 37.57
C ILE A 5 14.40 8.70 36.67
N GLY A 6 13.64 9.81 36.75
CA GLY A 6 12.45 10.01 35.89
C GLY A 6 12.79 10.10 34.39
N LYS A 7 13.92 10.73 34.06
CA LYS A 7 14.43 10.76 32.67
C LYS A 7 14.94 9.41 32.21
N GLN A 8 15.62 8.64 33.07
CA GLN A 8 16.03 7.28 32.72
C GLN A 8 14.84 6.35 32.51
N VAL A 9 13.83 6.38 33.37
CA VAL A 9 12.62 5.54 33.22
C VAL A 9 11.84 5.92 31.97
N LEU A 10 11.63 7.21 31.70
CA LEU A 10 11.00 7.67 30.46
C LEU A 10 11.83 7.33 29.23
N TRP A 11 13.16 7.42 29.32
CA TRP A 11 14.06 7.06 28.23
C TRP A 11 14.09 5.54 28.00
N THR A 12 14.05 4.73 29.06
CA THR A 12 13.93 3.27 28.98
C THR A 12 12.57 2.88 28.44
N ILE A 13 11.47 3.55 28.81
CA ILE A 13 10.14 3.32 28.22
C ILE A 13 10.12 3.72 26.75
N PHE A 14 10.74 4.86 26.40
CA PHE A 14 10.85 5.34 25.01
C PHE A 14 11.75 4.46 24.14
N ILE A 15 12.80 3.86 24.73
CA ILE A 15 13.64 2.87 24.07
C ILE A 15 12.94 1.52 23.99
N MET A 16 12.26 1.07 25.04
CA MET A 16 11.49 -0.17 25.02
C MET A 16 10.34 -0.08 24.02
N SER A 17 9.67 1.06 23.87
CA SER A 17 8.67 1.27 22.82
C SER A 17 9.27 1.27 21.41
N ARG A 18 10.56 1.63 21.25
CA ARG A 18 11.31 1.49 19.99
C ARG A 18 11.91 0.10 19.78
N LEU A 19 11.98 -0.73 20.82
CA LEU A 19 12.49 -2.10 20.73
C LEU A 19 11.41 -3.10 20.31
N TYR A 20 10.13 -2.69 20.28
CA TYR A 20 9.04 -3.43 19.64
C TYR A 20 8.79 -2.83 18.25
N ASP A 21 9.36 -3.49 17.23
CA ASP A 21 9.04 -3.39 15.80
C ASP A 21 8.93 -1.99 15.17
N THR A 22 10.06 -1.35 14.89
CA THR A 22 10.10 -0.14 14.03
C THR A 22 10.34 -0.52 12.57
N VAL A 23 9.47 -1.35 11.98
CA VAL A 23 9.41 -1.40 10.52
C VAL A 23 8.84 -0.05 10.09
N GLU A 24 9.65 0.74 9.38
CA GLU A 24 9.19 2.03 8.88
C GLU A 24 7.95 1.81 8.00
N PRO A 25 6.87 2.60 8.20
CA PRO A 25 5.71 2.55 7.35
C PRO A 25 6.08 2.81 5.89
N SER A 26 5.48 2.05 4.98
CA SER A 26 5.71 2.18 3.55
C SER A 26 4.66 3.08 2.89
N VAL A 27 5.00 3.57 1.71
CA VAL A 27 4.09 4.30 0.81
C VAL A 27 3.98 3.48 -0.46
N ILE A 28 2.83 3.51 -1.12
CA ILE A 28 2.69 2.93 -2.47
C ILE A 28 3.46 3.81 -3.45
N ASP A 29 4.70 3.44 -3.74
CA ASP A 29 5.54 4.09 -4.74
C ASP A 29 5.57 3.29 -6.06
N GLU A 30 6.09 3.91 -7.12
CA GLU A 30 6.23 3.25 -8.43
C GLU A 30 7.02 1.94 -8.34
N ALA A 31 8.05 1.87 -7.49
CA ALA A 31 8.88 0.69 -7.34
C ALA A 31 8.11 -0.50 -6.75
N MET A 32 7.27 -0.26 -5.74
CA MET A 32 6.37 -1.25 -5.16
C MET A 32 5.36 -1.73 -6.20
N LEU A 33 4.82 -0.81 -7.01
CA LEU A 33 3.86 -1.12 -8.07
C LEU A 33 4.47 -1.99 -9.17
N HIS A 34 5.65 -1.63 -9.68
CA HIS A 34 6.38 -2.45 -10.64
C HIS A 34 6.66 -3.85 -10.09
N THR A 35 7.17 -3.93 -8.86
CA THR A 35 7.45 -5.21 -8.21
C THR A 35 6.17 -6.07 -8.10
N ALA A 36 5.07 -5.47 -7.67
CA ALA A 36 3.79 -6.16 -7.52
C ALA A 36 3.26 -6.66 -8.87
N VAL A 37 3.32 -5.83 -9.91
CA VAL A 37 2.86 -6.18 -11.27
C VAL A 37 3.74 -7.27 -11.89
N GLU A 38 5.06 -7.21 -11.70
CA GLU A 38 5.97 -8.26 -12.19
C GLU A 38 5.77 -9.60 -11.47
N GLU A 39 5.55 -9.59 -10.16
CA GLU A 39 5.32 -10.80 -9.36
C GLU A 39 3.96 -11.45 -9.65
N GLN A 40 2.94 -10.64 -9.95
CA GLN A 40 1.57 -11.07 -10.20
C GLN A 40 1.25 -11.25 -11.69
N GLY A 41 2.15 -10.79 -12.56
CA GLY A 41 2.01 -10.83 -14.00
C GLY A 41 2.02 -12.25 -14.58
N PRO A 42 1.91 -12.36 -15.91
CA PRO A 42 1.90 -13.64 -16.60
C PRO A 42 3.12 -14.50 -16.25
N LYS A 43 2.93 -15.82 -16.17
CA LYS A 43 4.02 -16.78 -15.95
C LYS A 43 4.44 -17.45 -17.26
N ASP A 44 5.47 -18.27 -17.20
CA ASP A 44 5.98 -19.05 -18.32
C ASP A 44 6.42 -18.19 -19.52
N GLU A 45 6.09 -18.60 -20.74
CA GLU A 45 6.53 -17.90 -21.95
C GLU A 45 5.94 -16.49 -22.05
N ALA A 46 4.68 -16.32 -21.64
CA ALA A 46 4.05 -15.00 -21.55
C ALA A 46 4.75 -14.10 -20.53
N GLY A 47 5.20 -14.67 -19.41
CA GLY A 47 5.98 -13.94 -18.40
C GLY A 47 7.37 -13.51 -18.89
N LYS A 48 8.03 -14.31 -19.74
CA LYS A 48 9.31 -13.92 -20.35
C LYS A 48 9.15 -12.74 -21.30
N ILE A 49 8.08 -12.73 -22.09
CA ILE A 49 7.75 -11.63 -23.00
C ILE A 49 7.43 -10.37 -22.18
N ALA A 50 6.57 -10.49 -21.17
CA ALA A 50 6.22 -9.38 -20.29
C ALA A 50 7.45 -8.78 -19.57
N LYS A 51 8.44 -9.59 -19.18
CA LYS A 51 9.70 -9.09 -18.62
C LYS A 51 10.59 -8.36 -19.61
N GLN A 52 10.48 -8.64 -20.91
CA GLN A 52 11.24 -7.96 -21.95
C GLN A 52 10.56 -6.68 -22.42
N GLU A 53 9.23 -6.70 -22.54
CA GLU A 53 8.45 -5.59 -23.08
C GLU A 53 7.94 -4.62 -21.99
N GLY A 54 7.90 -5.07 -20.73
CA GLY A 54 7.24 -4.36 -19.64
C GLY A 54 5.75 -4.69 -19.57
N ILE A 55 5.14 -4.39 -18.43
CA ILE A 55 3.68 -4.46 -18.26
C ILE A 55 3.20 -3.03 -18.01
N GLU A 56 2.38 -2.53 -18.91
CA GLU A 56 1.72 -1.24 -18.77
C GLU A 56 0.69 -1.30 -17.63
N PHE A 57 0.75 -0.35 -16.68
CA PHE A 57 -0.19 -0.31 -15.56
C PHE A 57 -1.64 -0.16 -16.02
N SER A 58 -1.85 0.50 -17.16
CA SER A 58 -3.17 0.66 -17.78
C SER A 58 -3.80 -0.66 -18.25
N ASP A 59 -3.04 -1.74 -18.40
CA ASP A 59 -3.56 -3.06 -18.78
C ASP A 59 -3.82 -3.99 -17.58
N VAL A 60 -3.43 -3.56 -16.37
CA VAL A 60 -3.57 -4.38 -15.16
C VAL A 60 -5.02 -4.37 -14.66
N LEU A 61 -5.63 -5.55 -14.59
CA LEU A 61 -7.03 -5.72 -14.17
C LEU A 61 -7.20 -6.00 -12.67
N SER A 62 -6.17 -6.55 -12.03
CA SER A 62 -6.19 -6.94 -10.60
C SER A 62 -4.83 -6.67 -10.00
N LEU A 63 -4.81 -6.01 -8.85
CA LEU A 63 -3.59 -5.64 -8.13
C LEU A 63 -3.74 -5.98 -6.65
N ARG A 64 -2.75 -6.67 -6.12
CA ARG A 64 -2.69 -7.04 -4.71
C ARG A 64 -1.42 -6.50 -4.05
N ILE A 65 -1.59 -5.75 -2.96
CA ILE A 65 -0.50 -5.16 -2.19
C ILE A 65 -0.79 -5.33 -0.68
N ASP A 66 -1.12 -6.56 -0.28
CA ASP A 66 -1.40 -6.96 1.10
C ASP A 66 -0.11 -7.16 1.92
N PHE A 67 -0.18 -6.95 3.23
CA PHE A 67 0.94 -7.18 4.17
C PHE A 67 2.23 -6.39 3.85
N LYS A 68 2.12 -5.12 3.45
CA LYS A 68 3.27 -4.28 3.09
C LYS A 68 3.55 -3.14 4.08
N ASN A 69 2.83 -3.08 5.21
CA ASN A 69 2.96 -2.00 6.20
C ASN A 69 2.69 -0.61 5.59
N ILE A 70 1.75 -0.52 4.63
CA ILE A 70 1.45 0.71 3.90
C ILE A 70 0.69 1.67 4.80
N LEU A 71 1.19 2.90 4.93
CA LEU A 71 0.51 4.00 5.62
C LEU A 71 -0.20 4.93 4.65
N LYS A 72 0.36 5.14 3.45
CA LYS A 72 -0.15 6.09 2.47
C LYS A 72 -0.33 5.45 1.08
N ILE A 73 -1.48 5.71 0.49
CA ILE A 73 -1.81 5.40 -0.90
C ILE A 73 -1.25 6.50 -1.80
N ASP A 74 -0.50 6.13 -2.83
CA ASP A 74 0.04 7.04 -3.84
C ASP A 74 0.25 6.27 -5.16
N ASN A 75 0.50 6.96 -6.27
CA ASN A 75 0.87 6.39 -7.59
C ASN A 75 -0.13 5.41 -8.24
N LEU A 76 -1.36 5.26 -7.72
CA LEU A 76 -2.35 4.35 -8.29
C LEU A 76 -3.11 4.91 -9.51
N TRP A 77 -2.93 6.18 -9.87
CA TRP A 77 -3.72 6.83 -10.93
C TRP A 77 -3.54 6.23 -12.34
N GLU A 78 -2.44 5.50 -12.59
CA GLU A 78 -2.17 4.90 -13.91
C GLU A 78 -2.97 3.61 -14.17
N PHE A 79 -3.50 3.00 -13.11
CA PHE A 79 -4.23 1.72 -13.15
C PHE A 79 -5.68 1.90 -13.63
N THR A 80 -5.88 2.58 -14.75
CA THR A 80 -7.19 3.01 -15.27
C THR A 80 -8.12 1.84 -15.63
N SER A 81 -7.58 0.66 -15.95
CA SER A 81 -8.38 -0.57 -16.23
C SER A 81 -8.60 -1.46 -15.01
N LEU A 82 -8.11 -1.06 -13.83
CA LEU A 82 -8.15 -1.89 -12.63
C LEU A 82 -9.59 -2.15 -12.19
N THR A 83 -9.91 -3.43 -11.99
CA THR A 83 -11.24 -3.88 -11.56
C THR A 83 -11.23 -4.41 -10.13
N LYS A 84 -10.07 -4.83 -9.63
CA LYS A 84 -9.88 -5.38 -8.28
C LYS A 84 -8.61 -4.81 -7.64
N LEU A 85 -8.76 -4.24 -6.45
CA LEU A 85 -7.66 -3.71 -5.65
C LEU A 85 -7.72 -4.34 -4.26
N GLN A 86 -6.65 -5.05 -3.89
CA GLN A 86 -6.49 -5.69 -2.59
C GLN A 86 -5.39 -4.96 -1.79
N LEU A 87 -5.79 -4.31 -0.69
CA LEU A 87 -4.93 -3.52 0.21
C LEU A 87 -5.11 -3.94 1.68
N ASP A 88 -5.65 -5.14 1.94
CA ASP A 88 -5.88 -5.62 3.29
C ASP A 88 -4.58 -5.87 4.06
N ASN A 89 -4.67 -5.89 5.39
CA ASN A 89 -3.53 -6.11 6.29
C ASN A 89 -2.40 -5.09 6.08
N ASN A 90 -2.75 -3.80 6.01
CA ASN A 90 -1.82 -2.68 6.00
C ASN A 90 -2.13 -1.74 7.19
N ILE A 91 -1.56 -0.54 7.21
CA ILE A 91 -1.78 0.46 8.27
C ILE A 91 -2.29 1.78 7.68
N ILE A 92 -3.08 1.71 6.60
CA ILE A 92 -3.59 2.89 5.91
C ILE A 92 -4.54 3.64 6.84
N GLU A 93 -4.28 4.93 7.05
CA GLU A 93 -5.09 5.81 7.90
C GLU A 93 -6.04 6.69 7.07
N HIS A 94 -5.66 7.01 5.83
CA HIS A 94 -6.40 7.90 4.94
C HIS A 94 -6.62 7.22 3.59
N ILE A 95 -7.88 7.08 3.18
CA ILE A 95 -8.21 6.70 1.81
C ILE A 95 -8.17 7.97 0.95
N GLU A 96 -7.27 8.00 -0.01
CA GLU A 96 -7.10 9.09 -0.99
C GLU A 96 -6.52 8.54 -2.31
N GLY A 97 -6.55 9.35 -3.38
CA GLY A 97 -5.85 9.03 -4.64
C GLY A 97 -6.46 7.89 -5.47
N LEU A 98 -7.70 7.46 -5.19
CA LEU A 98 -8.37 6.38 -5.91
C LEU A 98 -9.32 6.87 -7.02
N ASP A 99 -9.45 8.19 -7.24
CA ASP A 99 -10.44 8.77 -8.14
C ASP A 99 -10.31 8.32 -9.61
N GLU A 100 -9.10 7.99 -10.06
CA GLU A 100 -8.86 7.59 -11.45
C GLU A 100 -9.14 6.08 -11.70
N LEU A 101 -9.41 5.30 -10.65
CA LEU A 101 -9.76 3.88 -10.74
C LEU A 101 -11.23 3.65 -11.12
N VAL A 102 -11.71 4.35 -12.15
CA VAL A 102 -13.13 4.41 -12.55
C VAL A 102 -13.76 3.07 -12.93
N ASN A 103 -12.94 2.03 -13.15
CA ASN A 103 -13.36 0.67 -13.46
C ASN A 103 -13.34 -0.27 -12.24
N LEU A 104 -13.00 0.22 -11.05
CA LEU A 104 -12.89 -0.58 -9.84
C LEU A 104 -14.26 -1.12 -9.40
N VAL A 105 -14.38 -2.44 -9.30
CA VAL A 105 -15.60 -3.16 -8.88
C VAL A 105 -15.43 -3.79 -7.50
N TRP A 106 -14.18 -4.05 -7.10
CA TRP A 106 -13.87 -4.69 -5.83
C TRP A 106 -12.66 -4.02 -5.18
N LEU A 107 -12.84 -3.58 -3.94
CA LEU A 107 -11.85 -2.93 -3.11
C LEU A 107 -11.84 -3.59 -1.74
N ASP A 108 -10.72 -4.18 -1.34
CA ASP A 108 -10.52 -4.71 0.01
C ASP A 108 -9.51 -3.88 0.77
N LEU A 109 -9.99 -3.26 1.84
CA LEU A 109 -9.22 -2.44 2.78
C LEU A 109 -9.33 -2.99 4.21
N SER A 110 -9.75 -4.24 4.37
CA SER A 110 -9.90 -4.88 5.68
C SER A 110 -8.57 -4.89 6.44
N PHE A 111 -8.62 -4.84 7.77
CA PHE A 111 -7.42 -4.84 8.62
C PHE A 111 -6.45 -3.68 8.29
N ASN A 112 -7.00 -2.47 8.12
CA ASN A 112 -6.27 -1.20 8.10
C ASN A 112 -6.70 -0.32 9.29
N ASN A 113 -6.07 0.86 9.43
CA ASN A 113 -6.33 1.83 10.51
C ASN A 113 -7.10 3.06 9.99
N ILE A 114 -8.06 2.86 9.08
CA ILE A 114 -8.71 3.97 8.35
C ILE A 114 -9.47 4.90 9.31
N GLU A 115 -9.07 6.16 9.34
CA GLU A 115 -9.69 7.26 10.08
C GLU A 115 -10.44 8.22 9.15
N VAL A 116 -9.98 8.36 7.90
CA VAL A 116 -10.53 9.30 6.91
C VAL A 116 -10.82 8.59 5.58
N ILE A 117 -11.99 8.91 5.00
CA ILE A 117 -12.44 8.34 3.73
C ILE A 117 -12.69 9.48 2.73
N GLU A 118 -11.81 9.61 1.73
CA GLU A 118 -11.90 10.55 0.61
C GLU A 118 -11.52 9.84 -0.71
N GLY A 119 -11.60 10.54 -1.84
CA GLY A 119 -11.11 10.02 -3.15
C GLY A 119 -11.87 8.82 -3.74
N LEU A 120 -13.04 8.46 -3.20
CA LEU A 120 -13.90 7.37 -3.72
C LEU A 120 -15.03 7.88 -4.63
N THR A 121 -15.19 9.19 -4.80
CA THR A 121 -16.39 9.78 -5.40
C THR A 121 -16.60 9.46 -6.87
N LYS A 122 -15.52 9.14 -7.59
CA LYS A 122 -15.56 8.78 -9.02
C LYS A 122 -15.74 7.27 -9.26
N LEU A 123 -15.74 6.45 -8.21
CA LEU A 123 -15.94 5.01 -8.31
C LEU A 123 -17.44 4.71 -8.44
N THR A 124 -17.88 4.35 -9.64
CA THR A 124 -19.32 4.29 -9.99
C THR A 124 -19.81 2.92 -10.45
N LYS A 125 -18.95 1.90 -10.41
CA LYS A 125 -19.25 0.55 -10.91
C LYS A 125 -19.88 -0.37 -9.87
#